data_AF-A0A7W2QXE8-F1
#
_entry.id   AF-A0A7W2QXE8-F1
#
_cell.length_a   1.000
_cell.length_b   1.000
_cell.length_c   1.000
_cell.angle_alpha   90.00
_cell.angle_beta   90.00
_cell.angle_gamma   90.00
#
_symmetry.space_group_name_H-M   'P 1'
#
loop_
_entity.id
_entity.type
_entity.pdbx_description
1 polymer ?
#
loop_
_entity_poly.entity_id
_entity_poly.type
_entity_poly.pdbx_seq_one_letter_code
_entity_poly.pdbx_strand_id
1 'polypeptide(L)'
;MPPRGIVETLSDQVKLEVDQKLRATAYGELVSLANWLTVTHGVKISKSALGRYSQELKAKDRASELVARDMRDSLTDRQTIDLLVELGTLRIREHRILKKLEQIGYIDLGCPDTEVAFEAPI
;
A
#
# COMPACT_ATOMS: atom_id res chain seq x y z
N MET A 1 32.42 -10.51 12.34
CA MET A 1 31.57 -9.31 12.47
C MET A 1 32.17 -8.20 11.61
N PRO A 2 31.44 -7.60 10.65
CA PRO A 2 31.91 -6.37 10.03
C PRO A 2 32.03 -5.28 11.12
N PRO A 3 33.04 -4.39 11.03
CA PRO A 3 33.22 -3.34 12.04
C PRO A 3 31.99 -2.44 12.11
N ARG A 4 31.54 -2.12 13.33
CA ARG A 4 30.45 -1.17 13.58
C ARG A 4 30.78 0.15 12.88
N GLY A 5 29.82 0.70 12.13
CA GLY A 5 30.03 1.95 11.41
C GLY A 5 30.25 3.09 12.42
N ILE A 6 31.17 4.02 12.15
CA ILE A 6 31.42 5.18 13.01
C ILE A 6 30.12 5.98 13.27
N VAL A 7 29.18 5.96 12.32
CA VAL A 7 27.85 6.56 12.46
C VAL A 7 27.01 5.87 13.56
N GLU A 8 27.18 4.57 13.77
CA GLU A 8 26.48 3.81 14.83
C GLU A 8 26.98 4.14 16.24
N THR A 9 28.18 4.72 16.34
CA THR A 9 28.75 5.17 17.63
C THR A 9 28.35 6.60 18.01
N LEU A 10 27.65 7.31 17.13
CA LEU A 10 27.09 8.64 17.44
C LEU A 10 25.97 8.53 18.49
N SER A 11 25.73 9.62 19.21
CA SER A 11 24.55 9.72 20.08
C SER A 11 23.27 9.65 19.26
N ASP A 12 22.19 9.14 19.85
CA ASP A 12 20.93 8.92 19.14
C ASP A 12 20.33 10.22 18.60
N GLN A 13 20.55 11.34 19.28
CA GLN A 13 20.12 12.65 18.80
C GLN A 13 20.87 13.08 17.53
N VAL A 14 22.19 12.88 17.48
CA VAL A 14 22.98 13.21 16.28
C VAL A 14 22.64 12.27 15.13
N LYS A 15 22.37 10.98 15.41
CA LYS A 15 21.89 10.05 14.38
C LYS A 15 20.57 10.51 13.77
N LEU A 16 19.63 10.96 14.60
CA LEU A 16 18.34 11.43 14.13
C LEU A 16 18.48 12.65 13.20
N GLU A 17 19.38 13.58 13.52
CA GLU A 17 19.69 14.73 12.66
C GLU A 17 20.37 14.31 11.34
N VAL A 18 21.29 13.35 11.41
CA VAL A 18 21.94 12.77 10.23
C VAL A 18 20.90 12.10 9.33
N ASP A 19 19.98 11.32 9.89
CA ASP A 19 18.91 10.65 9.16
C ASP A 19 17.99 11.67 8.48
N GLN A 20 17.61 12.73 9.19
CA GLN A 20 16.79 13.81 8.61
C GLN A 20 17.50 14.49 7.45
N LYS A 21 18.79 14.83 7.58
CA LYS A 21 19.56 15.46 6.51
C LYS A 21 19.77 14.53 5.33
N LEU A 22 20.03 13.25 5.57
CA LEU A 22 20.12 12.24 4.51
C LEU A 22 18.79 12.12 3.76
N ARG A 23 17.66 12.05 4.46
CA ARG A 23 16.34 12.00 3.80
C ARG A 23 16.05 13.30 3.02
N ALA A 24 16.38 14.46 3.56
CA ALA A 24 16.16 15.76 2.91
C ALA A 24 16.98 15.93 1.62
N THR A 25 18.15 15.30 1.54
CA THR A 25 19.04 15.32 0.36
C THR A 25 18.86 14.11 -0.55
N ALA A 26 17.78 13.34 -0.38
CA ALA A 26 17.52 12.10 -1.10
C ALA A 26 18.69 11.10 -1.04
N TYR A 27 19.32 10.98 0.13
CA TYR A 27 20.50 10.14 0.42
C TYR A 27 21.76 10.59 -0.33
N GLY A 28 21.81 11.88 -0.69
CA GLY A 28 22.89 12.52 -1.44
C GLY A 28 23.86 13.32 -0.57
N GLU A 29 24.69 14.12 -1.25
CA GLU A 29 25.60 15.11 -0.66
C GLU A 29 26.43 14.67 0.56
N LEU A 30 26.99 13.47 0.52
CA LEU A 30 27.75 12.90 1.63
C LEU A 30 28.95 13.77 2.08
N VAL A 31 29.51 14.58 1.18
CA VAL A 31 30.64 15.46 1.49
C VAL A 31 30.21 16.65 2.34
N SER A 32 29.09 17.29 1.99
CA SER A 32 28.57 18.43 2.77
C SER A 32 28.13 17.97 4.16
N LEU A 33 27.52 16.78 4.25
CA LEU A 33 27.10 16.19 5.52
C LEU A 33 28.29 15.79 6.41
N ALA A 34 29.35 15.22 5.84
CA ALA A 34 30.58 14.91 6.59
C ALA A 34 31.26 16.18 7.14
N ASN A 35 31.29 17.24 6.34
CA ASN A 35 31.79 18.54 6.78
C ASN A 35 30.92 19.12 7.90
N TRP A 36 29.60 19.06 7.76
CA TRP A 36 28.67 19.52 8.79
C TRP A 36 28.82 18.75 10.12
N LEU A 37 28.97 17.42 10.07
CA LEU A 37 29.24 16.59 11.25
C LEU A 37 30.55 16.99 11.94
N THR A 38 31.57 17.31 11.15
CA THR A 38 32.87 17.75 11.67
C THR A 38 32.77 19.13 12.32
N VAL A 39 32.07 20.07 11.70
CA VAL A 39 31.94 21.46 12.20
C VAL A 39 31.03 21.55 13.42
N THR A 40 29.91 20.83 13.41
CA THR A 40 28.84 20.97 14.41
C THR A 40 29.08 20.08 15.63
N HIS A 41 29.57 18.86 15.41
CA HIS A 41 29.74 17.86 16.47
C HIS A 41 31.20 17.48 16.73
N GLY A 42 32.15 18.04 15.96
CA GLY A 42 33.57 17.69 16.08
C GLY A 42 33.90 16.27 15.59
N VAL A 43 32.96 15.57 14.96
CA VAL A 43 33.14 14.16 14.57
C VAL A 43 33.56 14.07 13.11
N LYS A 44 34.75 13.52 12.87
CA LYS A 44 35.24 13.23 11.52
C LYS A 44 34.74 11.86 11.06
N ILE A 45 33.92 11.86 10.01
CA ILE A 45 33.43 10.64 9.36
C ILE A 45 33.86 10.65 7.90
N SER A 46 34.35 9.53 7.41
CA SER A 46 34.72 9.40 6.00
C SER A 46 33.47 9.34 5.10
N LYS A 47 33.59 9.86 3.87
CA LYS A 47 32.54 9.77 2.85
C LYS A 47 32.07 8.33 2.62
N SER A 48 32.98 7.35 2.66
CA SER A 48 32.66 5.94 2.46
C SER A 48 31.84 5.34 3.60
N ALA A 49 32.16 5.69 4.86
CA ALA A 49 31.37 5.27 6.01
C ALA A 49 29.96 5.87 5.97
N LEU A 50 29.86 7.16 5.64
CA LEU A 50 28.58 7.85 5.49
C LEU A 50 27.77 7.30 4.31
N GLY A 51 28.43 6.95 3.21
CA GLY A 51 27.81 6.34 2.04
C GLY A 51 27.23 4.96 2.33
N ARG A 52 27.95 4.12 3.08
CA ARG A 52 27.42 2.83 3.55
C ARG A 52 26.20 3.02 4.43
N TYR A 53 26.30 3.92 5.42
CA TYR A 53 25.18 4.23 6.30
C TYR A 53 23.96 4.75 5.53
N SER A 54 24.18 5.64 4.58
CA SER A 54 23.14 6.19 3.72
C SER A 54 22.45 5.13 2.88
N GLN A 55 23.19 4.14 2.36
CA GLN A 55 22.61 3.01 1.62
C GLN A 55 21.79 2.10 2.53
N GLU A 56 22.27 1.82 3.74
CA GLU A 56 21.54 1.02 4.73
C GLU A 56 20.26 1.72 5.18
N LEU A 57 20.30 3.03 5.45
CA LEU A 57 19.12 3.82 5.79
C LEU A 57 18.11 3.82 4.66
N LYS A 58 18.56 4.04 3.42
CA LYS A 58 17.70 3.98 2.23
C LYS A 58 17.04 2.61 2.05
N ALA A 59 17.78 1.52 2.31
CA ALA A 59 17.25 0.17 2.23
C ALA A 59 16.18 -0.09 3.31
N LYS A 60 16.42 0.37 4.54
CA LYS A 60 15.44 0.31 5.63
C LYS A 60 14.17 1.09 5.32
N ASP A 61 14.32 2.35 4.89
CA ASP A 61 13.18 3.21 4.55
C ASP A 61 12.35 2.59 3.41
N ARG A 62 13.00 2.02 2.39
CA ARG A 62 12.32 1.30 1.31
C ARG A 62 11.60 0.04 1.79
N ALA A 63 12.19 -0.73 2.70
CA ALA A 63 11.55 -1.92 3.26
C ALA A 63 10.29 -1.52 4.06
N SER A 64 10.37 -0.46 4.87
CA SER A 64 9.22 0.08 5.58
C SER A 64 8.11 0.56 4.65
N GLU A 65 8.46 1.21 3.54
CA GLU A 65 7.49 1.63 2.52
C GLU A 65 6.79 0.45 1.85
N LEU A 66 7.52 -0.63 1.52
CA LEU A 66 6.94 -1.85 0.96
C LEU A 66 5.96 -2.51 1.93
N VAL A 67 6.31 -2.60 3.21
CA VAL A 67 5.40 -3.14 4.24
C VAL A 67 4.16 -2.26 4.40
N ALA A 68 4.33 -0.93 4.45
CA ALA A 68 3.20 -0.02 4.56
C ALA A 68 2.25 -0.12 3.35
N ARG A 69 2.79 -0.34 2.15
CA ARG A 69 2.01 -0.57 0.94
C ARG A 69 1.25 -1.90 0.99
N ASP A 70 1.91 -2.98 1.35
CA ASP A 70 1.30 -4.32 1.47
C ASP A 70 0.12 -4.31 2.46
N MET A 71 0.27 -3.62 3.59
CA MET A 71 -0.80 -3.45 4.57
C MET A 71 -1.99 -2.64 4.01
N ARG A 72 -1.73 -1.61 3.20
CA ARG A 72 -2.79 -0.80 2.58
C ARG A 72 -3.55 -1.59 1.51
N ASP A 73 -2.84 -2.34 0.69
CA ASP A 73 -3.44 -3.18 -0.36
C ASP A 73 -4.33 -4.24 0.30
N SER A 74 -3.87 -4.89 1.37
CA SER A 74 -4.66 -5.84 2.18
C SER A 74 -5.94 -5.23 2.77
N LEU A 75 -5.89 -3.97 3.24
CA LEU A 75 -7.09 -3.28 3.75
C LEU A 75 -8.09 -2.95 2.63
N THR A 76 -7.58 -2.61 1.44
CA THR A 76 -8.39 -2.29 0.27
C THR A 76 -9.09 -3.54 -0.26
N ASP A 77 -8.40 -4.68 -0.28
CA ASP A 77 -8.98 -5.97 -0.66
C ASP A 77 -10.11 -6.36 0.29
N ARG A 78 -9.92 -6.18 1.60
CA ARG A 78 -10.97 -6.45 2.59
C ARG A 78 -12.21 -5.58 2.39
N GLN A 79 -12.03 -4.27 2.15
CA GLN A 79 -13.13 -3.36 1.84
C GLN A 79 -13.87 -3.78 0.56
N THR A 80 -13.13 -4.23 -0.45
CA THR A 80 -13.71 -4.71 -1.72
C THR A 80 -14.54 -5.97 -1.51
N ILE A 81 -14.06 -6.91 -0.70
CA ILE A 81 -14.81 -8.12 -0.34
C ILE A 81 -16.10 -7.78 0.39
N ASP A 82 -16.06 -6.85 1.36
CA ASP A 82 -17.25 -6.43 2.11
C ASP A 82 -18.32 -5.83 1.17
N LEU A 83 -17.91 -5.02 0.19
CA LEU A 83 -18.81 -4.46 -0.82
C LEU A 83 -19.42 -5.53 -1.74
N LEU A 84 -18.64 -6.55 -2.13
CA LEU A 84 -19.14 -7.66 -2.94
C LEU A 84 -20.19 -8.48 -2.18
N VAL A 85 -19.99 -8.71 -0.89
CA VAL A 85 -20.97 -9.37 -0.02
C VAL A 85 -22.25 -8.53 0.05
N GLU A 86 -22.13 -7.23 0.33
CA GLU A 86 -23.28 -6.33 0.39
C GLU A 86 -24.07 -6.33 -0.92
N LEU A 87 -23.40 -6.23 -2.07
CA LEU A 87 -24.02 -6.31 -3.38
C LEU A 87 -24.78 -7.63 -3.59
N GLY A 88 -24.18 -8.76 -3.19
CA GLY A 88 -24.83 -10.07 -3.24
C GLY A 88 -26.12 -10.10 -2.42
N THR A 89 -26.08 -9.58 -1.20
CA THR A 89 -27.29 -9.52 -0.33
C THR A 89 -28.39 -8.66 -0.95
N LEU A 90 -28.03 -7.53 -1.57
CA LEU A 90 -28.97 -6.65 -2.26
C LEU A 90 -29.62 -7.34 -3.45
N ARG A 91 -28.86 -8.08 -4.27
CA ARG A 91 -29.40 -8.84 -5.41
C ARG A 91 -30.37 -9.94 -5.00
N ILE A 92 -30.07 -10.67 -3.92
CA ILE A 92 -31.00 -11.67 -3.38
C ILE A 92 -32.29 -10.99 -2.91
N ARG A 93 -32.17 -9.84 -2.24
CA ARG A 93 -33.32 -9.10 -1.74
C ARG A 93 -34.19 -8.54 -2.88
N GLU A 94 -33.56 -8.00 -3.92
CA GLU A 94 -34.21 -7.56 -5.16
C GLU A 94 -35.02 -8.70 -5.78
N HIS A 95 -34.41 -9.86 -6.01
CA HIS A 95 -35.10 -11.01 -6.60
C HIS A 95 -36.29 -11.48 -5.74
N ARG A 96 -36.14 -11.46 -4.41
CA ARG A 96 -37.24 -11.78 -3.49
C ARG A 96 -38.40 -10.78 -3.58
N ILE A 97 -38.11 -9.49 -3.75
CA ILE A 97 -39.14 -8.46 -3.94
C ILE A 97 -39.85 -8.68 -5.28
N LEU A 98 -39.09 -8.89 -6.36
CA LEU A 98 -39.65 -9.15 -7.68
C LEU A 98 -40.57 -10.37 -7.67
N LYS A 99 -40.14 -11.49 -7.08
CA LYS A 99 -40.99 -12.69 -6.93
C LYS A 99 -42.27 -12.43 -6.13
N LYS A 100 -42.20 -11.61 -5.08
CA LYS A 100 -43.39 -11.22 -4.32
C LYS A 100 -44.35 -10.36 -5.15
N LEU A 101 -43.82 -9.42 -5.92
CA LEU A 101 -44.63 -8.55 -6.79
C LEU A 101 -45.32 -9.36 -7.90
N GLU A 102 -44.63 -10.35 -8.46
CA GLU A 102 -45.20 -11.31 -9.41
C GLU A 102 -46.33 -12.13 -8.78
N GLN A 103 -46.11 -12.67 -7.59
CA GLN A 103 -47.12 -13.46 -6.85
C GLN A 103 -48.41 -12.68 -6.57
N ILE A 104 -48.34 -11.37 -6.40
CA ILE A 104 -49.51 -10.51 -6.19
C ILE A 104 -50.06 -9.90 -7.49
N GLY A 105 -49.53 -10.30 -8.65
CA GLY A 105 -49.99 -9.88 -9.98
C GLY A 105 -49.65 -8.43 -10.34
N TYR A 106 -48.72 -7.80 -9.62
CA TYR A 106 -48.32 -6.41 -9.87
C TYR A 106 -47.34 -6.28 -11.05
N ILE A 107 -46.60 -7.35 -11.35
CA ILE A 107 -45.68 -7.45 -12.48
C ILE A 107 -45.79 -8.85 -13.10
N ASP A 108 -45.61 -8.97 -14.41
CA ASP A 108 -45.42 -10.24 -15.11
C ASP A 108 -43.96 -10.28 -15.59
N LEU A 109 -43.16 -11.17 -15.00
CA LEU A 109 -41.74 -11.26 -15.31
C LEU A 109 -41.44 -12.15 -16.52
N GLY A 110 -42.45 -12.83 -17.10
CA GLY A 110 -42.29 -13.73 -18.23
C GLY A 110 -41.44 -14.96 -17.88
N CYS A 111 -42.04 -16.15 -17.95
CA CYS A 111 -41.26 -17.38 -17.87
C CYS A 111 -40.43 -17.52 -19.16
N PRO A 112 -39.09 -17.73 -19.12
CA PRO A 112 -38.30 -17.95 -20.32
C PRO A 112 -38.41 -19.40 -20.82
N ASP A 113 -39.60 -20.00 -20.75
CA ASP A 113 -39.86 -21.37 -21.18
C ASP A 113 -41.17 -21.41 -21.97
N THR A 114 -41.14 -20.91 -23.20
CA THR A 114 -41.98 -21.40 -24.31
C THR A 114 -41.42 -20.81 -25.59
N GLU A 115 -40.38 -21.45 -26.11
CA GLU A 115 -39.97 -21.29 -27.49
C GLU A 115 -41.20 -21.54 -28.37
N VAL A 116 -41.54 -20.52 -29.15
CA VAL A 116 -42.63 -20.52 -30.10
C VAL A 116 -42.33 -21.59 -31.15
N ALA A 117 -43.13 -22.66 -31.17
CA ALA A 117 -43.15 -23.61 -32.27
C ALA A 117 -43.57 -22.88 -33.55
N PHE A 118 -42.58 -22.46 -34.34
CA PHE A 118 -42.77 -21.86 -35.66
C PHE A 118 -42.79 -22.99 -36.70
N GLU A 119 -43.94 -23.64 -36.87
CA GLU A 119 -44.19 -24.48 -38.05
C GLU A 119 -44.37 -23.56 -39.26
N ALA A 120 -43.40 -23.59 -40.17
CA ALA A 120 -43.49 -22.91 -41.46
C ALA A 120 -44.41 -23.70 -42.42
N PRO A 121 -45.36 -23.06 -43.11
CA PRO A 121 -46.17 -23.73 -44.11
C PRO A 121 -45.39 -23.91 -45.43
N ILE A 122 -45.64 -25.06 -46.07
CA ILE A 122 -45.06 -25.57 -47.33
C ILE A 122 -45.43 -24.67 -48.51
#